data_AF-A0AAU5JL35-F1
#
_entry.id   AF-A0AAU5JL35-F1
#
_cell.length_a   1.000
_cell.length_b   1.000
_cell.length_c   1.000
_cell.angle_alpha   90.00
_cell.angle_beta   90.00
_cell.angle_gamma   90.00
#
_symmetry.space_group_name_H-M   'P 1'
#
loop_
_entity.id
_entity.type
_entity.pdbx_description
1 polymer ?
#
loop_
_entity_poly.entity_id
_entity_poly.type
_entity_poly.pdbx_seq_one_letter_code
_entity_poly.pdbx_strand_id
1 'polypeptide(L)'
;MDATDGYPSYPVTVRMNGTVLSGHTNVPIPEDRCCFASYLGFSSEESVESTAIHEAGHAVAGFLVGVPAVPVEVVVDPPCPECGAFRAHGRNASVPLNIASASDTLMVLAAGVQAELLWNTSKGELTPERRWAIEVGGFGDQELAQQVAEATATVPGSGWSALDYGPPGPGLPPWNWAYQQQRALVALTVAWPRVSAIAEHLTRENLMTAEAVTDLLTSQ
;
A
#
# COMPACT_ATOMS: atom_id res chain seq x y z
N MET A 1 -9.27 -22.09 -16.12
CA MET A 1 -9.36 -20.70 -15.64
C MET A 1 -8.30 -19.94 -16.41
N ASP A 2 -8.72 -19.14 -17.38
CA ASP A 2 -7.80 -18.34 -18.18
C ASP A 2 -7.15 -17.28 -17.29
N ALA A 3 -5.82 -17.27 -17.26
CA ALA A 3 -5.01 -16.42 -16.40
C ALA A 3 -4.79 -15.00 -16.97
N THR A 4 -5.69 -14.52 -17.83
CA THR A 4 -5.53 -13.25 -18.57
C THR A 4 -6.81 -12.43 -18.69
N ASP A 5 -7.90 -12.79 -18.01
CA ASP A 5 -8.99 -11.82 -17.79
C ASP A 5 -8.45 -10.78 -16.80
N GLY A 6 -7.90 -9.74 -17.40
CA GLY A 6 -6.95 -8.82 -16.79
C GLY A 6 -7.45 -8.23 -15.49
N TYR A 7 -6.51 -7.96 -14.57
CA TYR A 7 -6.69 -7.12 -13.39
C TYR A 7 -7.63 -5.97 -13.74
N PRO A 8 -8.93 -6.05 -13.38
CA PRO A 8 -9.89 -5.08 -13.85
C PRO A 8 -9.63 -3.81 -13.08
N SER A 9 -9.19 -2.77 -13.76
CA SER A 9 -8.78 -1.53 -13.12
C SER A 9 -9.87 -0.48 -13.24
N TYR A 10 -10.48 -0.12 -12.11
CA TYR A 10 -11.55 0.86 -12.05
C TYR A 10 -11.00 2.19 -11.53
N PRO A 11 -11.05 3.27 -12.32
CA PRO A 11 -10.72 4.59 -11.81
C PRO A 11 -11.75 5.01 -10.77
N VAL A 12 -11.28 5.45 -9.61
CA VAL A 12 -12.13 5.82 -8.48
C VAL A 12 -11.66 7.16 -7.94
N THR A 13 -12.63 8.03 -7.66
CA THR A 13 -12.40 9.29 -6.96
C THR A 13 -13.28 9.32 -5.72
N VAL A 14 -12.67 9.51 -4.56
CA VAL A 14 -13.36 9.65 -3.28
C VAL A 14 -13.08 11.02 -2.67
N ARG A 15 -14.04 11.56 -1.91
CA ARG A 15 -13.84 12.79 -1.14
C ARG A 15 -13.82 12.44 0.35
N MET A 16 -12.77 12.83 1.05
CA MET A 16 -12.63 12.62 2.49
C MET A 16 -12.18 13.90 3.18
N ASN A 17 -12.98 14.39 4.14
CA ASN A 17 -12.69 15.61 4.92
C ASN A 17 -12.31 16.83 4.04
N GLY A 18 -12.94 16.99 2.87
CA GLY A 18 -12.64 18.07 1.92
C GLY A 18 -11.44 17.80 0.98
N THR A 19 -10.69 16.73 1.19
CA THR A 19 -9.64 16.26 0.27
C THR A 19 -10.24 15.35 -0.79
N VAL A 20 -9.81 15.49 -2.04
CA VAL A 20 -10.18 14.59 -3.13
C VAL A 20 -9.00 13.64 -3.36
N LEU A 21 -9.25 12.34 -3.21
CA LEU A 21 -8.28 11.29 -3.51
C LEU A 21 -8.74 10.56 -4.77
N SER A 22 -7.81 10.28 -5.68
CA SER A 22 -8.08 9.56 -6.91
C SER A 22 -7.04 8.47 -7.11
N GLY A 23 -7.48 7.34 -7.64
CA GLY A 23 -6.64 6.19 -7.90
C GLY A 23 -7.42 5.10 -8.63
N HIS A 24 -6.88 3.89 -8.59
CA HIS A 24 -7.47 2.72 -9.21
C HIS A 24 -7.66 1.59 -8.20
N THR A 25 -8.76 0.86 -8.36
CA THR A 25 -9.09 -0.35 -7.59
C THR A 25 -9.28 -1.55 -8.52
N ASN A 26 -9.07 -2.76 -8.01
CA ASN A 26 -9.31 -4.02 -8.72
C ASN A 26 -10.77 -4.51 -8.61
N VAL A 27 -11.59 -3.75 -7.89
CA VAL A 27 -13.00 -4.04 -7.65
C VAL A 27 -13.80 -2.75 -7.88
N PRO A 28 -15.03 -2.84 -8.43
CA PRO A 28 -15.85 -1.67 -8.67
C PRO A 28 -16.25 -0.99 -7.35
N ILE A 29 -16.63 0.29 -7.44
CA ILE A 29 -17.12 1.05 -6.29
C ILE A 29 -18.37 0.37 -5.69
N PRO A 30 -18.39 0.09 -4.37
CA PRO A 30 -19.59 -0.43 -3.71
C PRO A 30 -20.68 0.65 -3.57
N GLU A 31 -21.93 0.21 -3.50
CA GLU A 31 -23.08 1.09 -3.29
C GLU A 31 -23.11 1.67 -1.87
N ASP A 32 -23.36 2.98 -1.78
CA ASP A 32 -23.78 3.72 -0.58
C ASP A 32 -23.07 3.39 0.75
N ARG A 33 -22.00 4.14 1.07
CA ARG A 33 -21.62 4.50 2.45
C ARG A 33 -20.90 5.86 2.52
N CYS A 34 -20.88 6.44 3.71
CA CYS A 34 -20.27 7.72 4.05
C CYS A 34 -18.76 7.82 3.71
N CYS A 35 -17.95 6.83 4.08
CA CYS A 35 -16.51 6.81 3.79
C CYS A 35 -15.96 5.39 3.63
N PHE A 36 -14.81 5.23 2.98
CA PHE A 36 -14.25 3.91 2.68
C PHE A 36 -13.95 3.06 3.93
N ALA A 37 -13.53 3.71 5.03
CA ALA A 37 -13.25 3.05 6.30
C ALA A 37 -14.47 2.28 6.86
N SER A 38 -15.69 2.72 6.53
CA SER A 38 -16.92 2.05 6.97
C SER A 38 -17.15 0.67 6.31
N TYR A 39 -16.47 0.38 5.19
CA TYR A 39 -16.50 -0.93 4.54
C TYR A 39 -15.44 -1.88 5.12
N LEU A 40 -14.43 -1.37 5.82
CA LEU A 40 -13.49 -2.21 6.55
C LEU A 40 -14.21 -2.93 7.70
N GLY A 41 -15.13 -2.22 8.39
CA GLY A 41 -15.88 -2.78 9.51
C GLY A 41 -15.00 -3.15 10.70
N PHE A 42 -13.83 -2.54 10.80
CA PHE A 42 -12.86 -2.78 11.87
C PHE A 42 -13.28 -2.13 13.18
N SER A 43 -12.96 -2.80 14.28
CA SER A 43 -12.81 -2.17 15.59
C SER A 43 -11.66 -1.15 15.60
N SER A 44 -11.55 -0.38 16.68
CA SER A 44 -10.42 0.56 16.84
C SER A 44 -9.07 -0.16 16.82
N GLU A 45 -8.99 -1.34 17.46
CA GLU A 45 -7.78 -2.15 17.55
C GLU A 45 -7.39 -2.71 16.18
N GLU A 46 -8.37 -3.25 15.44
CA GLU A 46 -8.14 -3.74 14.08
C GLU A 46 -7.77 -2.61 13.11
N SER A 47 -8.28 -1.39 13.30
CA SER A 47 -7.89 -0.25 12.47
C SER A 47 -6.41 0.09 12.67
N VAL A 48 -5.91 0.04 13.91
CA VAL A 48 -4.48 0.25 14.21
C VAL A 48 -3.63 -0.89 13.66
N GLU A 49 -4.06 -2.13 13.86
CA GLU A 49 -3.36 -3.32 13.36
C GLU A 49 -3.27 -3.32 11.83
N SER A 50 -4.35 -2.96 11.13
CA SER A 50 -4.39 -2.87 9.66
C SER A 50 -3.39 -1.85 9.13
N THR A 51 -3.38 -0.64 9.72
CA THR A 51 -2.42 0.40 9.36
C THR A 51 -1.00 -0.02 9.72
N ALA A 52 -0.77 -0.64 10.88
CA ALA A 52 0.55 -1.15 11.25
C ALA A 52 1.09 -2.20 10.25
N ILE A 53 0.22 -3.09 9.74
CA ILE A 53 0.56 -4.05 8.70
C ILE A 53 0.90 -3.35 7.38
N HIS A 54 0.11 -2.35 6.98
CA HIS A 54 0.36 -1.54 5.79
C HIS A 54 1.75 -0.90 5.85
N GLU A 55 2.04 -0.19 6.94
CA GLU A 55 3.32 0.48 7.13
C GLU A 55 4.50 -0.52 7.20
N ALA A 56 4.31 -1.65 7.88
CA ALA A 56 5.31 -2.72 7.91
C ALA A 56 5.60 -3.28 6.52
N GLY A 57 4.58 -3.34 5.64
CA GLY A 57 4.73 -3.70 4.24
C GLY A 57 5.73 -2.83 3.50
N HIS A 58 5.60 -1.50 3.60
CA HIS A 58 6.57 -0.56 3.03
C HIS A 58 7.96 -0.73 3.60
N ALA A 59 8.09 -0.81 4.93
CA ALA A 59 9.38 -0.91 5.61
C ALA A 59 10.16 -2.17 5.19
N VAL A 60 9.48 -3.33 5.17
CA VAL A 60 10.08 -4.60 4.74
C VAL A 60 10.43 -4.56 3.25
N ALA A 61 9.53 -4.09 2.39
CA ALA A 61 9.81 -3.99 0.97
C ALA A 61 11.00 -3.06 0.69
N GLY A 62 11.08 -1.92 1.38
CA GLY A 62 12.18 -0.96 1.27
C GLY A 62 13.52 -1.60 1.64
N PHE A 63 13.57 -2.32 2.75
CA PHE A 63 14.77 -3.04 3.17
C PHE A 63 15.22 -4.08 2.14
N LEU A 64 14.29 -4.84 1.54
CA LEU A 64 14.61 -5.85 0.53
C LEU A 64 15.24 -5.26 -0.73
N VAL A 65 14.95 -4.00 -1.05
CA VAL A 65 15.54 -3.27 -2.19
C VAL A 65 16.69 -2.34 -1.78
N GLY A 66 17.17 -2.45 -0.54
CA GLY A 66 18.32 -1.69 -0.04
C GLY A 66 18.02 -0.22 0.28
N VAL A 67 16.75 0.16 0.44
CA VAL A 67 16.37 1.48 0.95
C VAL A 67 16.62 1.51 2.46
N PRO A 68 17.36 2.52 2.98
CA PRO A 68 17.56 2.66 4.42
C PRO A 68 16.25 2.74 5.19
N ALA A 69 16.21 2.13 6.37
CA ALA A 69 15.05 2.21 7.24
C ALA A 69 14.77 3.66 7.66
N VAL A 70 13.49 3.94 7.89
CA VAL A 70 12.97 5.23 8.35
C VAL A 70 12.13 5.01 9.60
N PRO A 71 11.87 6.05 10.41
CA PRO A 71 10.86 5.94 11.45
C PRO A 71 9.50 5.56 10.84
N VAL A 72 8.77 4.69 11.52
CA VAL A 72 7.43 4.27 11.13
C VAL A 72 6.48 4.60 12.25
N GLU A 73 5.42 5.35 11.96
CA GLU A 73 4.42 5.79 12.93
C GLU A 73 3.01 5.41 12.45
N VAL A 74 2.15 5.00 13.38
CA VAL A 74 0.71 4.85 13.19
C VAL A 74 0.00 5.94 14.00
N VAL A 75 -0.76 6.78 13.32
CA VAL A 75 -1.51 7.87 13.94
C VAL A 75 -2.99 7.50 13.96
N VAL A 76 -3.57 7.47 15.16
CA VAL A 76 -5.01 7.20 15.35
C VAL A 76 -5.78 8.49 15.20
N ASP A 77 -6.70 8.52 14.24
CA ASP A 77 -7.59 9.65 14.03
C ASP A 77 -8.87 9.50 14.86
N PRO A 78 -9.58 10.61 15.16
CA PRO A 78 -10.95 10.53 15.64
C PRO A 78 -11.83 9.71 14.66
N PRO A 79 -12.79 8.93 15.16
CA PRO A 79 -13.74 8.24 14.30
C PRO A 79 -14.44 9.19 13.33
N CYS A 80 -14.88 8.67 12.18
CA CYS A 80 -15.65 9.44 11.22
C CYS A 80 -16.90 10.03 11.92
N PRO A 81 -17.11 11.36 11.89
CA PRO A 81 -18.22 11.98 12.62
C PRO A 81 -19.61 11.59 12.08
N GLU A 82 -19.68 11.12 10.84
CA GLU A 82 -20.95 10.76 10.18
C GLU A 82 -21.31 9.28 10.34
N CYS A 83 -20.34 8.36 10.15
CA CYS A 83 -20.61 6.91 10.21
C CYS A 83 -19.95 6.17 11.39
N GLY A 84 -19.15 6.87 12.22
CA GLY A 84 -18.49 6.28 13.38
C GLY A 84 -17.33 5.33 13.07
N ALA A 85 -16.95 5.16 11.79
CA ALA A 85 -15.86 4.28 11.39
C ALA A 85 -14.52 4.73 12.01
N PHE A 86 -13.78 3.78 12.58
CA PHE A 86 -12.42 4.01 13.09
C PHE A 86 -11.45 4.24 11.94
N ARG A 87 -10.43 5.06 12.19
CA ARG A 87 -9.43 5.46 11.21
C ARG A 87 -8.08 5.55 11.88
N ALA A 88 -7.07 5.06 11.18
CA ALA A 88 -5.68 5.35 11.46
C ALA A 88 -4.98 5.58 10.12
N HIS A 89 -3.91 6.37 10.13
CA HIS A 89 -3.05 6.55 8.98
C HIS A 89 -1.60 6.37 9.40
N GLY A 90 -0.81 5.86 8.47
CA GLY A 90 0.61 5.69 8.68
C GLY A 90 1.40 6.94 8.32
N ARG A 91 2.61 7.00 8.85
CA ARG A 91 3.65 7.90 8.39
C ARG A 91 4.93 7.12 8.24
N ASN A 92 5.13 6.61 7.04
CA ASN A 92 6.43 6.25 6.54
C ASN A 92 6.46 6.54 5.03
N ALA A 93 7.59 7.08 4.56
CA ALA A 93 8.03 7.02 3.17
C ALA A 93 9.22 7.95 3.06
N SER A 94 10.43 7.43 3.26
CA SER A 94 11.60 7.97 2.60
C SER A 94 12.02 6.96 1.55
N VAL A 95 11.30 6.95 0.42
CA VAL A 95 11.78 6.28 -0.78
C VAL A 95 12.65 7.27 -1.56
N PRO A 96 13.89 6.91 -1.91
CA PRO A 96 14.72 7.77 -2.75
C PRO A 96 14.05 7.96 -4.12
N LEU A 97 13.79 9.22 -4.46
CA LEU A 97 13.27 9.63 -5.77
C LEU A 97 14.42 9.76 -6.77
N ASN A 98 15.02 8.63 -7.17
CA ASN A 98 15.97 8.61 -8.27
C ASN A 98 15.58 7.55 -9.31
N ILE A 99 16.00 7.79 -10.56
CA ILE A 99 15.62 6.96 -11.73
C ILE A 99 16.10 5.52 -11.57
N ALA A 100 17.29 5.32 -11.01
CA ALA A 100 17.89 4.01 -10.86
C ALA A 100 17.10 3.12 -9.88
N SER A 101 16.42 3.73 -8.91
CA SER A 101 15.55 3.03 -7.96
C SER A 101 14.06 3.16 -8.29
N ALA A 102 13.66 3.83 -9.37
CA ALA A 102 12.25 4.13 -9.63
C ALA A 102 11.35 2.88 -9.65
N SER A 103 11.81 1.78 -10.28
CA SER A 103 11.04 0.53 -10.29
C SER A 103 10.91 -0.11 -8.91
N ASP A 104 11.91 0.03 -8.05
CA ASP A 104 11.88 -0.51 -6.70
C ASP A 104 11.06 0.40 -5.78
N THR A 105 11.12 1.72 -5.97
CA THR A 105 10.23 2.68 -5.33
C THR A 105 8.77 2.34 -5.62
N LEU A 106 8.40 2.02 -6.86
CA LEU A 106 7.02 1.62 -7.18
C LEU A 106 6.63 0.31 -6.51
N MET A 107 7.53 -0.67 -6.42
CA MET A 107 7.27 -1.91 -5.67
C MET A 107 7.05 -1.64 -4.18
N VAL A 108 7.88 -0.77 -3.58
CA VAL A 108 7.74 -0.36 -2.17
C VAL A 108 6.41 0.33 -1.93
N LEU A 109 6.02 1.28 -2.79
CA LEU A 109 4.72 1.95 -2.70
C LEU A 109 3.54 0.98 -2.87
N ALA A 110 3.67 -0.04 -3.71
CA ALA A 110 2.63 -1.07 -3.83
C ALA A 110 2.54 -1.99 -2.60
N ALA A 111 3.58 -2.05 -1.77
CA ALA A 111 3.72 -3.05 -0.72
C ALA A 111 2.74 -2.88 0.45
N GLY A 112 2.40 -1.65 0.84
CA GLY A 112 1.48 -1.40 1.96
C GLY A 112 0.12 -2.05 1.75
N VAL A 113 -0.53 -1.72 0.62
CA VAL A 113 -1.81 -2.34 0.21
C VAL A 113 -1.69 -3.87 0.10
N GLN A 114 -0.60 -4.41 -0.46
CA GLN A 114 -0.45 -5.87 -0.58
C GLN A 114 -0.29 -6.56 0.77
N ALA A 115 0.43 -5.95 1.72
CA ALA A 115 0.55 -6.48 3.08
C ALA A 115 -0.82 -6.52 3.78
N GLU A 116 -1.61 -5.45 3.65
CA GLU A 116 -2.93 -5.35 4.24
C GLU A 116 -3.93 -6.35 3.64
N LEU A 117 -3.88 -6.56 2.32
CA LEU A 117 -4.67 -7.58 1.63
C LEU A 117 -4.29 -9.01 2.06
N LEU A 118 -2.99 -9.29 2.21
CA LEU A 118 -2.48 -10.58 2.71
C LEU A 118 -3.00 -10.87 4.13
N TRP A 119 -2.84 -9.92 5.04
CA TRP A 119 -3.31 -10.05 6.42
C TRP A 119 -4.83 -10.25 6.49
N ASN A 120 -5.61 -9.46 5.77
CA ASN A 120 -7.07 -9.63 5.75
C ASN A 120 -7.48 -11.00 5.21
N THR A 121 -6.83 -11.49 4.16
CA THR A 121 -7.09 -12.83 3.61
C THR A 121 -6.75 -13.93 4.62
N SER A 122 -5.74 -13.73 5.47
CA SER A 122 -5.41 -14.68 6.54
C SER A 122 -6.46 -14.77 7.65
N LYS A 123 -7.27 -13.71 7.84
CA LYS A 123 -8.35 -13.65 8.82
C LYS A 123 -9.67 -14.24 8.32
N GLY A 124 -9.78 -14.55 7.03
CA GLY A 124 -10.98 -15.15 6.43
C GLY A 124 -11.23 -14.70 5.00
N GLU A 125 -12.44 -14.91 4.50
CA GLU A 125 -12.83 -14.45 3.17
C GLU A 125 -12.81 -12.92 3.08
N LEU A 126 -12.04 -12.40 2.11
CA LEU A 126 -11.98 -10.98 1.83
C LEU A 126 -13.12 -10.58 0.90
N THR A 127 -14.13 -9.88 1.42
CA THR A 127 -15.24 -9.39 0.60
C THR A 127 -14.79 -8.32 -0.39
N PRO A 128 -15.49 -8.15 -1.52
CA PRO A 128 -15.17 -7.10 -2.51
C PRO A 128 -15.15 -5.69 -1.91
N GLU A 129 -16.06 -5.37 -0.99
CA GLU A 129 -16.16 -4.05 -0.35
C GLU A 129 -14.94 -3.76 0.55
N ARG A 130 -14.50 -4.78 1.30
CA ARG A 130 -13.31 -4.63 2.15
C ARG A 130 -12.04 -4.52 1.31
N ARG A 131 -11.93 -5.31 0.23
CA ARG A 131 -10.84 -5.15 -0.75
C ARG A 131 -10.82 -3.73 -1.33
N TRP A 132 -11.97 -3.23 -1.77
CA TRP A 132 -12.11 -1.88 -2.32
C TRP A 132 -11.60 -0.83 -1.32
N ALA A 133 -12.02 -0.95 -0.05
CA ALA A 133 -11.63 0.00 0.98
C ALA A 133 -10.13 -0.02 1.29
N ILE A 134 -9.51 -1.20 1.31
CA ILE A 134 -8.04 -1.35 1.47
C ILE A 134 -7.32 -0.68 0.30
N GLU A 135 -7.76 -0.93 -0.93
CA GLU A 135 -7.14 -0.36 -2.13
C GLU A 135 -7.31 1.17 -2.19
N VAL A 136 -8.46 1.71 -1.77
CA VAL A 136 -8.68 3.16 -1.59
C VAL A 136 -7.77 3.75 -0.52
N GLY A 137 -7.51 3.01 0.57
CA GLY A 137 -6.58 3.42 1.61
C GLY A 137 -5.16 3.73 1.09
N GLY A 138 -4.72 3.02 0.04
CA GLY A 138 -3.43 3.22 -0.62
C GLY A 138 -3.43 4.24 -1.77
N PHE A 139 -4.43 5.11 -1.90
CA PHE A 139 -4.42 6.12 -2.97
C PHE A 139 -3.27 7.14 -2.83
N GLY A 140 -2.81 7.41 -1.60
CA GLY A 140 -1.60 8.21 -1.39
C GLY A 140 -0.37 7.56 -2.05
N ASP A 141 -0.22 6.24 -1.95
CA ASP A 141 0.88 5.51 -2.58
C ASP A 141 0.79 5.53 -4.10
N GLN A 142 -0.44 5.45 -4.64
CA GLN A 142 -0.68 5.53 -6.07
C GLN A 142 -0.36 6.93 -6.63
N GLU A 143 -0.70 7.98 -5.88
CA GLU A 143 -0.35 9.35 -6.25
C GLU A 143 1.18 9.52 -6.29
N LEU A 144 1.90 9.06 -5.27
CA LEU A 144 3.36 9.07 -5.24
C LEU A 144 3.97 8.22 -6.37
N ALA A 145 3.38 7.06 -6.66
CA ALA A 145 3.80 6.19 -7.74
C ALA A 145 3.65 6.88 -9.10
N GLN A 146 2.55 7.60 -9.30
CA GLN A 146 2.32 8.39 -10.50
C GLN A 146 3.37 9.49 -10.64
N GLN A 147 3.65 10.23 -9.57
CA GLN A 147 4.69 11.27 -9.57
C GLN A 147 6.08 10.71 -9.90
N VAL A 148 6.44 9.53 -9.36
CA VAL A 148 7.70 8.83 -9.66
C VAL A 148 7.77 8.45 -11.13
N ALA A 149 6.72 7.84 -11.68
CA ALA A 149 6.68 7.42 -13.08
C ALA A 149 6.77 8.62 -14.03
N GLU A 150 6.00 9.68 -13.77
CA GLU A 150 6.01 10.93 -14.54
C GLU A 150 7.37 11.62 -14.50
N ALA A 151 7.95 11.80 -13.30
CA ALA A 151 9.28 12.38 -13.16
C ALA A 151 10.34 11.58 -13.92
N THR A 152 10.28 10.25 -13.85
CA THR A 152 11.23 9.37 -14.54
C THR A 152 11.05 9.38 -16.06
N ALA A 153 9.82 9.49 -16.55
CA ALA A 153 9.50 9.60 -17.97
C ALA A 153 10.01 10.92 -18.59
N THR A 154 10.19 11.98 -17.81
CA THR A 154 10.74 13.26 -18.31
C THR A 154 12.24 13.20 -18.59
N VAL A 155 12.94 12.15 -18.13
CA VAL A 155 14.40 12.06 -18.27
C VAL A 155 14.77 11.50 -19.65
N PRO A 156 15.60 12.21 -20.44
CA PRO A 156 15.98 11.75 -21.78
C PRO A 156 16.63 10.36 -21.76
N GLY A 157 16.10 9.45 -22.59
CA GLY A 157 16.63 8.10 -22.74
C GLY A 157 16.29 7.12 -21.62
N SER A 158 15.44 7.50 -20.66
CA SER A 158 15.01 6.59 -19.58
C SER A 158 14.20 5.41 -20.13
N GLY A 159 13.44 5.62 -21.22
CA GLY A 159 12.50 4.64 -21.76
C GLY A 159 11.24 4.45 -20.91
N TRP A 160 11.04 5.30 -19.88
CA TRP A 160 9.87 5.26 -19.00
C TRP A 160 8.64 5.91 -19.64
N SER A 161 7.47 5.48 -19.19
CA SER A 161 6.17 6.05 -19.53
C SER A 161 5.37 6.38 -18.28
N ALA A 162 4.21 7.01 -18.47
CA ALA A 162 3.25 7.22 -17.39
C ALA A 162 2.87 5.90 -16.71
N LEU A 163 2.49 5.99 -15.43
CA LEU A 163 2.05 4.84 -14.66
C LEU A 163 0.85 4.17 -15.34
N ASP A 164 0.95 2.86 -15.54
CA ASP A 164 -0.05 2.05 -16.22
C ASP A 164 -0.77 1.16 -15.21
N TYR A 165 -2.11 1.21 -15.22
CA TYR A 165 -2.96 0.40 -14.34
C TYR A 165 -3.60 -0.79 -15.07
N GLY A 166 -3.25 -1.02 -16.34
CA GLY A 166 -3.68 -2.19 -17.09
C GLY A 166 -3.09 -3.51 -16.55
N PRO A 167 -3.59 -4.66 -17.02
CA PRO A 167 -3.05 -5.96 -16.61
C PRO A 167 -1.57 -6.10 -16.99
N PRO A 168 -0.79 -6.92 -16.25
CA PRO A 168 0.61 -7.15 -16.58
C PRO A 168 0.73 -7.79 -17.98
N GLY A 169 1.22 -7.01 -18.95
CA GLY A 169 1.51 -7.49 -20.29
C GLY A 169 2.80 -8.31 -20.37
N PRO A 170 3.09 -8.95 -21.51
CA PRO A 170 4.28 -9.80 -21.68
C PRO A 170 5.62 -9.07 -21.50
N GLY A 171 5.63 -7.74 -21.56
CA GLY A 171 6.82 -6.91 -21.37
C GLY A 171 7.12 -6.52 -19.92
N LEU A 172 6.18 -6.75 -18.98
CA LEU A 172 6.28 -6.40 -17.55
C LEU A 172 7.02 -5.07 -17.29
N PRO A 173 6.57 -3.95 -17.90
CA PRO A 173 7.31 -2.71 -17.82
C PRO A 173 7.33 -2.21 -16.36
N PRO A 174 8.41 -1.53 -15.93
CA PRO A 174 8.57 -1.14 -14.54
C PRO A 174 7.52 -0.13 -14.06
N TRP A 175 6.87 0.61 -14.96
CA TRP A 175 5.75 1.53 -14.65
C TRP A 175 4.36 0.86 -14.68
N ASN A 176 4.24 -0.45 -14.86
CA ASN A 176 2.95 -1.15 -14.74
C ASN A 176 2.66 -1.45 -13.27
N TRP A 177 1.60 -0.85 -12.71
CA TRP A 177 1.24 -0.93 -11.31
C TRP A 177 0.85 -2.34 -10.88
N ALA A 178 0.05 -3.06 -11.68
CA ALA A 178 -0.35 -4.43 -11.37
C ALA A 178 0.87 -5.38 -11.26
N TYR A 179 1.88 -5.18 -12.09
CA TYR A 179 3.15 -5.89 -11.99
C TYR A 179 3.90 -5.55 -10.70
N GLN A 180 3.94 -4.27 -10.28
CA GLN A 180 4.56 -3.90 -9.01
C GLN A 180 3.81 -4.46 -7.79
N GLN A 181 2.48 -4.51 -7.84
CA GLN A 181 1.66 -5.20 -6.84
C GLN A 181 2.00 -6.69 -6.76
N GLN A 182 2.17 -7.37 -7.89
CA GLN A 182 2.59 -8.78 -7.91
C GLN A 182 4.00 -8.98 -7.34
N ARG A 183 4.96 -8.12 -7.70
CA ARG A 183 6.31 -8.15 -7.13
C ARG A 183 6.28 -7.99 -5.61
N ALA A 184 5.53 -7.00 -5.13
CA ALA A 184 5.38 -6.73 -3.71
C ALA A 184 4.73 -7.91 -2.98
N LEU A 185 3.64 -8.48 -3.52
CA LEU A 185 2.96 -9.65 -2.97
C LEU A 185 3.92 -10.85 -2.80
N VAL A 186 4.71 -11.17 -3.84
CA VAL A 186 5.68 -12.26 -3.79
C VAL A 186 6.75 -12.00 -2.73
N ALA A 187 7.31 -10.77 -2.71
CA ALA A 187 8.33 -10.39 -1.74
C ALA A 187 7.82 -10.48 -0.29
N LEU A 188 6.64 -9.94 -0.03
CA LEU A 188 6.02 -9.91 1.30
C LEU A 188 5.59 -11.29 1.77
N THR A 189 5.14 -12.17 0.87
CA THR A 189 4.80 -13.55 1.23
C THR A 189 6.01 -14.29 1.80
N VAL A 190 7.19 -14.09 1.22
CA VAL A 190 8.45 -14.69 1.70
C VAL A 190 8.93 -14.01 2.99
N ALA A 191 8.77 -12.68 3.08
CA ALA A 191 9.23 -11.88 4.20
C ALA A 191 8.18 -11.66 5.30
N TRP A 192 7.07 -12.41 5.27
CA TRP A 192 5.93 -12.21 6.17
C TRP A 192 6.29 -12.17 7.67
N PRO A 193 7.19 -13.04 8.19
CA PRO A 193 7.61 -12.96 9.59
C PRO A 193 8.16 -11.58 10.00
N ARG A 194 8.86 -10.88 9.09
CA ARG A 194 9.37 -9.53 9.34
C ARG A 194 8.24 -8.50 9.35
N VAL A 195 7.27 -8.63 8.43
CA VAL A 195 6.08 -7.76 8.39
C VAL A 195 5.31 -7.88 9.70
N SER A 196 5.01 -9.11 10.13
CA SER A 196 4.29 -9.37 11.38
C SER A 196 5.04 -8.80 12.59
N ALA A 197 6.35 -9.00 12.68
CA ALA A 197 7.13 -8.52 13.82
C ALA A 197 7.15 -6.97 13.93
N ILE A 198 7.26 -6.25 12.81
CA ILE A 198 7.15 -4.77 12.81
C ILE A 198 5.73 -4.35 13.17
N ALA A 199 4.71 -4.96 12.55
CA ALA A 199 3.31 -4.61 12.79
C ALA A 199 2.89 -4.86 14.24
N GLU A 200 3.34 -5.94 14.86
CA GLU A 200 3.13 -6.24 16.29
C GLU A 200 3.74 -5.16 17.19
N HIS A 201 4.93 -4.66 16.84
CA HIS A 201 5.56 -3.56 17.57
C HIS A 201 4.73 -2.26 17.43
N LEU A 202 4.39 -1.90 16.20
CA LEU A 202 3.61 -0.70 15.88
C LEU A 202 2.21 -0.73 16.51
N THR A 203 1.56 -1.89 16.57
CA THR A 203 0.23 -2.00 17.20
C THR A 203 0.27 -1.71 18.71
N ARG A 204 1.41 -1.95 19.37
CA ARG A 204 1.59 -1.69 20.81
C ARG A 204 2.05 -0.26 21.09
N GLU A 205 3.05 0.20 20.34
CA GLU A 205 3.79 1.43 20.66
C GLU A 205 3.46 2.60 19.71
N ASN A 206 2.73 2.35 18.62
CA ASN A 206 2.40 3.29 17.53
C ASN A 206 3.60 3.94 16.83
N LEU A 207 4.83 3.71 17.28
CA LEU A 207 6.04 4.30 16.72
C LEU A 207 7.21 3.32 16.81
N MET A 208 7.98 3.24 15.73
CA MET A 208 9.24 2.52 15.68
C MET A 208 10.30 3.43 15.07
N THR A 209 11.47 3.56 15.72
CA THR A 209 12.57 4.36 15.19
C THR A 209 13.25 3.65 14.01
N ALA A 210 13.97 4.39 13.15
CA ALA A 210 14.73 3.80 12.05
C ALA A 210 15.76 2.74 12.50
N GLU A 211 16.40 2.98 13.66
CA GLU A 211 17.34 2.04 14.29
C GLU A 211 16.61 0.75 14.70
N ALA A 212 15.49 0.86 15.42
CA ALA A 212 14.71 -0.30 15.84
C ALA A 212 14.19 -1.11 14.64
N VAL A 213 13.73 -0.44 13.58
CA VAL A 213 13.34 -1.10 12.32
C VAL A 213 14.52 -1.87 11.72
N THR A 214 15.70 -1.25 11.66
CA THR A 214 16.92 -1.87 11.12
C THR A 214 17.35 -3.10 11.93
N ASP A 215 17.38 -2.98 13.26
CA ASP A 215 17.74 -4.06 14.17
C ASP A 215 16.80 -5.25 14.00
N LEU A 216 15.50 -5.00 13.95
CA LEU A 216 14.50 -6.05 13.75
C LEU A 216 14.69 -6.75 12.40
N LEU A 217 14.86 -5.98 11.31
CA LEU A 217 14.98 -6.52 9.95
C LEU A 217 16.26 -7.34 9.74
N THR A 218 17.36 -6.99 10.43
CA THR A 218 18.66 -7.67 10.32
C THR A 218 18.83 -8.85 11.27
N SER A 219 17.99 -8.98 12.29
CA SER A 219 18.03 -10.06 13.29
C SER A 219 17.28 -11.35 12.91
N GLN A 220 16.58 -11.36 11.76
CA GLN A 220 15.73 -12.45 11.26
C GLN A 220 16.35 -13.13 10.04
#